data_AF-A0AAN6K111-F1
#
_entry.id   AF-A0AAN6K111-F1
#
_cell.length_a   1.000
_cell.length_b   1.000
_cell.length_c   1.000
_cell.angle_alpha   90.00
_cell.angle_beta   90.00
_cell.angle_gamma   90.00
#
_symmetry.space_group_name_H-M   'P 1'
#
loop_
_entity.id
_entity.type
_entity.pdbx_description
1 polymer ?
#
loop_
_entity_poly.entity_id
_entity_poly.type
_entity_poly.pdbx_seq_one_letter_code
_entity_poly.pdbx_strand_id
1 'polypeptide(L)'
;MREKGQSFKQTNSKRAPKLETTSPVDKKNEYWATKKKKNTPMAWPVDDTPPVQDACDSTTRLYDFVPSIQAQEIGEVLHGRDSRANGQVYIIEAELKAWVRETYLKTRGRELPGSYNHVLLTELFHHQSRRWPQIAGNHVDAVHDSIVTFVEHAVAHLKVEDHVHSEIYDGMNTKLQDNKAAAERELHQLCVDEQQHPNTFNHYYTDNVQKSRIDQTHRMLELALSEVDFDDGSGFANNVINPATVLATLQKHVTVNMDEQACSEALDGLNAYYKVALKTFVDNVCRQVIERHLLANLSDLLSPREVAGYADDELTRIAGERPDVAMKRRQWQEQLETFQAGLKDLRKDTLLRRPSGSSHASSMSPIVPALGFTGPDQPCAYNDDSHIPFASDGNAPLIRGSVEKVRGTVGRFTGIKAVRKTIIITNATASTKRLLAQEAKTLYFARHQHVVHLVHTYFQEMDDTGMKFAVIMAVSF
;
A
#
# COMPACT_ATOMS: atom_id res chain seq x y z
N MET A 1 -20.47 -42.80 68.39
CA MET A 1 -19.99 -44.19 68.12
C MET A 1 -19.39 -44.22 66.73
N ARG A 2 -18.17 -44.79 66.57
CA ARG A 2 -17.45 -45.17 65.33
C ARG A 2 -17.33 -44.10 64.21
N GLU A 3 -16.16 -43.54 63.90
CA GLU A 3 -14.89 -44.15 63.41
C GLU A 3 -14.98 -44.86 62.04
N LYS A 4 -14.32 -44.29 61.02
CA LYS A 4 -12.98 -44.68 60.53
C LYS A 4 -12.29 -43.42 59.96
N GLY A 5 -10.99 -43.14 60.09
CA GLY A 5 -9.93 -43.88 60.76
C GLY A 5 -8.84 -44.38 59.79
N GLN A 6 -7.81 -43.57 59.53
CA GLN A 6 -6.43 -44.05 59.34
C GLN A 6 -5.41 -42.90 59.43
N SER A 7 -4.29 -43.17 60.10
CA SER A 7 -3.18 -42.24 60.32
C SER A 7 -1.85 -42.99 60.27
N PHE A 8 -0.83 -42.29 59.80
CA PHE A 8 0.61 -42.53 59.96
C PHE A 8 1.27 -43.79 59.35
N LYS A 9 2.34 -43.52 58.59
CA LYS A 9 3.71 -43.97 58.92
C LYS A 9 4.77 -43.08 58.25
N GLN A 10 5.55 -42.36 59.05
CA GLN A 10 6.85 -41.80 58.63
C GLN A 10 7.91 -42.91 58.61
N THR A 11 8.87 -42.85 57.68
CA THR A 11 10.24 -43.38 57.89
C THR A 11 11.29 -42.54 57.17
N ASN A 12 12.45 -42.42 57.81
CA ASN A 12 13.54 -41.44 57.58
C ASN A 12 14.22 -41.44 56.19
N SER A 13 14.52 -40.22 55.70
CA SER A 13 15.65 -39.85 54.81
C SER A 13 15.71 -38.31 54.68
N LYS A 14 16.84 -37.58 54.74
CA LYS A 14 18.24 -37.89 55.13
C LYS A 14 18.93 -36.62 55.72
N ARG A 15 20.13 -36.81 56.26
CA ARG A 15 21.08 -35.87 56.90
C ARG A 15 21.50 -34.65 56.05
N ALA A 16 21.61 -33.46 56.65
CA ALA A 16 22.15 -32.23 56.02
C ALA A 16 23.70 -32.14 56.06
N PRO A 17 24.33 -31.41 55.12
CA PRO A 17 25.69 -30.87 55.26
C PRO A 17 25.70 -29.41 55.77
N LYS A 18 26.88 -28.92 56.16
CA LYS A 18 27.10 -27.67 56.91
C LYS A 18 27.18 -26.41 56.04
N LEU A 19 27.02 -25.25 56.69
CA LEU A 19 27.49 -23.95 56.20
C LEU A 19 28.99 -23.99 55.90
N GLU A 20 29.38 -23.47 54.73
CA GLU A 20 30.67 -22.80 54.54
C GLU A 20 30.41 -21.40 53.98
N THR A 21 31.14 -20.41 54.51
CA THR A 21 30.97 -18.99 54.25
C THR A 21 31.87 -18.52 53.12
N THR A 22 31.30 -18.12 51.98
CA THR A 22 32.01 -17.34 50.95
C THR A 22 31.15 -16.15 50.49
N SER A 23 31.75 -14.96 50.50
CA SER A 23 31.10 -13.68 50.18
C SER A 23 31.00 -13.43 48.67
N PRO A 24 29.86 -12.96 48.13
CA PRO A 24 29.73 -12.50 46.76
C PRO A 24 29.60 -10.97 46.69
N VAL A 25 30.71 -10.26 46.94
CA VAL A 25 30.96 -8.95 46.30
C VAL A 25 31.52 -9.24 44.89
N ASP A 26 31.44 -8.28 43.96
CA ASP A 26 31.99 -8.35 42.58
C ASP A 26 31.22 -9.15 41.50
N LYS A 27 29.87 -9.18 41.53
CA LYS A 27 29.04 -9.61 40.36
C LYS A 27 27.80 -8.73 40.08
N LYS A 28 27.92 -7.40 40.13
CA LYS A 28 26.79 -6.48 39.84
C LYS A 28 27.05 -5.34 38.83
N ASN A 29 28.22 -5.26 38.19
CA ASN A 29 28.59 -4.11 37.34
C ASN A 29 28.46 -4.29 35.81
N GLU A 30 28.02 -5.44 35.29
CA GLU A 30 27.96 -5.66 33.83
C GLU A 30 26.59 -5.39 33.18
N TYR A 31 25.51 -5.18 33.93
CA TYR A 31 24.16 -5.06 33.36
C TYR A 31 23.74 -3.64 32.88
N TRP A 32 24.53 -2.61 33.15
CA TRP A 32 24.17 -1.20 32.84
C TRP A 32 25.03 -0.52 31.77
N ALA A 33 25.97 -1.24 31.13
CA ALA A 33 27.07 -0.62 30.40
C ALA A 33 26.92 -0.48 28.86
N THR A 34 25.76 -0.82 28.24
CA THR A 34 25.61 -0.72 26.77
C THR A 34 24.23 -0.29 26.25
N LYS A 35 23.91 1.02 26.32
CA LYS A 35 23.04 1.71 25.34
C LYS A 35 23.51 3.14 25.07
N LYS A 36 24.53 3.31 24.21
CA LYS A 36 24.88 4.62 23.63
C LYS A 36 23.91 4.98 22.50
N LYS A 37 23.59 6.27 22.40
CA LYS A 37 22.57 6.85 21.51
C LYS A 37 22.84 6.61 20.02
N LYS A 38 21.81 6.21 19.28
CA LYS A 38 21.60 6.53 17.86
C LYS A 38 20.14 6.95 17.65
N ASN A 39 19.86 8.24 17.88
CA ASN A 39 18.64 8.88 17.40
C ASN A 39 19.05 9.91 16.34
N THR A 40 18.85 9.55 15.07
CA THR A 40 18.77 10.50 13.98
C THR A 40 17.28 10.66 13.67
N PRO A 41 16.68 11.87 13.72
CA PRO A 41 15.34 12.07 13.22
C PRO A 41 15.37 11.93 11.69
N MET A 42 14.54 11.04 11.15
CA MET A 42 14.34 10.92 9.71
C MET A 42 13.36 12.03 9.28
N ALA A 43 13.88 13.11 8.73
CA ALA A 43 13.07 14.19 8.16
C ALA A 43 12.62 13.80 6.74
N TRP A 44 11.32 13.90 6.49
CA TRP A 44 10.76 13.88 5.13
C TRP A 44 10.40 15.31 4.72
N PRO A 45 10.64 15.74 3.46
CA PRO A 45 10.31 17.08 3.03
C PRO A 45 8.80 17.24 2.86
N VAL A 46 8.26 18.37 3.31
CA VAL A 46 6.92 18.85 2.92
C VAL A 46 7.13 19.89 1.83
N ASP A 47 6.45 19.71 0.69
CA ASP A 47 6.50 20.62 -0.45
C ASP A 47 5.26 21.53 -0.40
N ASP A 48 5.47 22.83 -0.16
CA ASP A 48 4.39 23.79 0.10
C ASP A 48 3.78 24.31 -1.22
N THR A 49 2.72 23.66 -1.72
CA THR A 49 1.75 24.31 -2.64
C THR A 49 0.32 23.82 -2.41
N PRO A 50 -0.66 24.71 -2.12
CA PRO A 50 -2.06 24.33 -1.95
C PRO A 50 -2.86 24.40 -3.27
N PRO A 51 -3.68 23.40 -3.61
CA PRO A 51 -4.76 23.55 -4.58
C PRO A 51 -6.05 24.09 -3.95
N VAL A 52 -6.81 24.79 -4.77
CA VAL A 52 -8.02 25.56 -4.44
C VAL A 52 -9.19 24.66 -3.98
N GLN A 53 -9.98 25.16 -3.03
CA GLN A 53 -11.28 24.58 -2.67
C GLN A 53 -12.35 25.00 -3.68
N ASP A 54 -13.06 24.03 -4.25
CA ASP A 54 -14.40 24.25 -4.80
C ASP A 54 -15.41 23.39 -4.01
N ALA A 55 -16.57 23.96 -3.72
CA ALA A 55 -17.57 23.36 -2.85
C ALA A 55 -18.63 22.58 -3.64
N CYS A 56 -19.09 21.45 -3.10
CA CYS A 56 -20.39 20.90 -3.47
C CYS A 56 -21.07 20.17 -2.30
N ASP A 57 -22.39 20.26 -2.34
CA ASP A 57 -23.39 20.06 -1.32
C ASP A 57 -23.52 18.69 -0.62
N SER A 58 -23.80 18.79 0.69
CA SER A 58 -24.98 18.22 1.34
C SER A 58 -25.45 16.79 1.00
N THR A 59 -25.28 15.87 1.95
CA THR A 59 -26.26 14.78 2.17
C THR A 59 -26.49 14.57 3.67
N THR A 60 -27.76 14.40 4.03
CA THR A 60 -28.30 14.46 5.39
C THR A 60 -27.75 13.37 6.32
N ARG A 61 -27.16 13.77 7.46
CA ARG A 61 -26.72 12.84 8.52
C ARG A 61 -27.89 12.26 9.30
N LEU A 62 -27.86 10.95 9.54
CA LEU A 62 -28.85 10.23 10.33
C LEU A 62 -28.26 9.84 11.69
N TYR A 63 -28.08 10.84 12.57
CA TYR A 63 -27.48 10.67 13.91
C TYR A 63 -28.19 11.51 14.99
N ASP A 64 -29.47 11.23 15.23
CA ASP A 64 -30.24 11.74 16.37
C ASP A 64 -30.77 10.57 17.23
N PHE A 65 -29.93 9.97 18.08
CA PHE A 65 -30.36 9.41 19.39
C PHE A 65 -29.19 8.94 20.27
N VAL A 66 -28.74 9.78 21.21
CA VAL A 66 -28.16 9.33 22.49
C VAL A 66 -28.71 10.24 23.59
N PRO A 67 -29.34 9.71 24.66
CA PRO A 67 -29.84 10.55 25.75
C PRO A 67 -28.70 11.30 26.46
N SER A 68 -28.77 12.62 26.41
CA SER A 68 -27.84 13.52 27.08
C SER A 68 -27.92 13.40 28.61
N ILE A 69 -26.98 12.67 29.23
CA ILE A 69 -26.58 12.96 30.60
C ILE A 69 -25.84 14.30 30.57
N GLN A 70 -26.13 15.18 31.53
CA GLN A 70 -25.89 16.62 31.45
C GLN A 70 -24.40 17.02 31.36
N ALA A 71 -23.89 17.13 30.13
CA ALA A 71 -22.57 17.70 29.83
C ALA A 71 -22.57 19.25 29.76
N GLN A 72 -23.68 19.90 30.12
CA GLN A 72 -23.99 21.27 29.71
C GLN A 72 -23.44 22.39 30.64
N GLU A 73 -22.78 22.05 31.75
CA GLU A 73 -22.24 23.03 32.73
C GLU A 73 -20.72 22.95 32.96
N ILE A 74 -19.98 22.16 32.17
CA ILE A 74 -18.50 22.03 32.29
C ILE A 74 -17.76 22.36 30.98
N GLY A 75 -18.51 22.72 29.92
CA GLY A 75 -17.96 22.96 28.58
C GLY A 75 -17.15 24.24 28.39
N GLU A 76 -17.20 25.19 29.32
CA GLU A 76 -16.63 26.55 29.14
C GLU A 76 -15.16 26.71 29.59
N VAL A 77 -14.60 25.77 30.37
CA VAL A 77 -13.36 26.03 31.13
C VAL A 77 -12.06 25.90 30.31
N LEU A 78 -12.07 25.16 29.19
CA LEU A 78 -10.88 24.89 28.38
C LEU A 78 -10.91 25.58 27.01
N HIS A 79 -10.72 26.91 27.03
CA HIS A 79 -10.49 27.74 25.84
C HIS A 79 -9.09 27.52 25.25
N GLY A 80 -8.89 26.39 24.57
CA GLY A 80 -7.71 26.23 23.71
C GLY A 80 -7.73 27.28 22.59
N ARG A 81 -6.61 27.98 22.38
CA ARG A 81 -6.49 28.95 21.27
C ARG A 81 -6.40 28.21 19.95
N ASP A 82 -7.46 28.31 19.13
CA ASP A 82 -7.44 27.84 17.74
C ASP A 82 -6.37 28.58 16.94
N SER A 83 -5.26 27.89 16.71
CA SER A 83 -4.23 28.33 15.78
C SER A 83 -4.72 28.01 14.37
N ARG A 84 -5.15 29.05 13.64
CA ARG A 84 -5.82 29.02 12.31
C ARG A 84 -4.95 28.49 11.16
N ALA A 85 -4.37 27.31 11.31
CA ALA A 85 -3.60 26.62 10.27
C ALA A 85 -3.76 25.09 10.27
N ASN A 86 -3.79 24.42 11.44
CA ASN A 86 -3.62 22.95 11.51
C ASN A 86 -4.61 22.18 12.42
N GLY A 87 -5.68 22.79 12.93
CA GLY A 87 -6.70 22.09 13.76
C GLY A 87 -6.20 21.53 15.11
N GLN A 88 -4.94 21.80 15.45
CA GLN A 88 -4.30 21.48 16.72
C GLN A 88 -4.73 22.48 17.79
N VAL A 89 -5.32 21.96 18.86
CA VAL A 89 -5.77 22.75 20.00
C VAL A 89 -4.66 22.71 21.06
N TYR A 90 -4.06 23.86 21.33
CA TYR A 90 -3.04 24.02 22.36
C TYR A 90 -3.72 24.37 23.68
N ILE A 91 -3.43 23.61 24.75
CA ILE A 91 -3.91 23.85 26.11
C ILE A 91 -2.73 24.37 26.94
N ILE A 92 -2.92 25.45 27.69
CA ILE A 92 -1.87 25.99 28.56
C ILE A 92 -1.78 25.12 29.82
N GLU A 93 -0.57 24.77 30.27
CA GLU A 93 -0.37 23.90 31.44
C GLU A 93 -1.06 24.40 32.72
N ALA A 94 -1.12 25.73 32.90
CA ALA A 94 -1.83 26.37 34.00
C ALA A 94 -3.37 26.17 33.92
N GLU A 95 -3.95 26.25 32.71
CA GLU A 95 -5.39 26.02 32.48
C GLU A 95 -5.73 24.54 32.72
N LEU A 96 -4.88 23.62 32.26
CA LEU A 96 -5.02 22.19 32.51
C LEU A 96 -5.00 21.87 34.02
N LYS A 97 -4.06 22.45 34.76
CA LYS A 97 -3.96 22.29 36.23
C LYS A 97 -5.16 22.89 36.97
N ALA A 98 -5.66 24.05 36.52
CA ALA A 98 -6.87 24.66 37.09
C ALA A 98 -8.11 23.78 36.86
N TRP A 99 -8.31 23.28 35.64
CA TRP A 99 -9.40 22.38 35.31
C TRP A 99 -9.32 21.04 36.05
N VAL A 100 -8.14 20.44 36.20
CA VAL A 100 -7.97 19.21 37.02
C VAL A 100 -8.35 19.48 38.47
N ARG A 101 -7.94 20.63 39.04
CA ARG A 101 -8.30 21.00 40.41
C ARG A 101 -9.81 21.20 40.58
N GLU A 102 -10.48 21.80 39.61
CA GLU A 102 -11.93 21.95 39.61
C GLU A 102 -12.64 20.58 39.53
N THR A 103 -12.23 19.71 38.60
CA THR A 103 -12.78 18.35 38.46
C THR A 103 -12.51 17.50 39.70
N TYR A 104 -11.33 17.62 40.32
CA TYR A 104 -11.02 16.99 41.62
C TYR A 104 -12.00 17.45 42.69
N LEU A 105 -12.22 18.76 42.86
CA LEU A 105 -13.16 19.28 43.86
C LEU A 105 -14.61 18.84 43.61
N LYS A 106 -15.03 18.68 42.35
CA LYS A 106 -16.37 18.16 41.98
C LYS A 106 -16.53 16.64 42.18
N THR A 107 -15.46 15.86 41.99
CA THR A 107 -15.49 14.38 42.07
C THR A 107 -15.00 13.81 43.41
N ARG A 108 -14.44 14.65 44.29
CA ARG A 108 -13.95 14.26 45.62
C ARG A 108 -15.11 13.80 46.51
N GLY A 109 -15.14 12.50 46.76
CA GLY A 109 -16.04 11.86 47.71
C GLY A 109 -15.48 11.87 49.15
N ARG A 110 -15.61 10.73 49.83
CA ARG A 110 -15.15 10.53 51.22
C ARG A 110 -13.65 10.21 51.34
N GLU A 111 -12.85 10.67 50.39
CA GLU A 111 -11.43 10.35 50.32
C GLU A 111 -10.58 11.19 51.26
N LEU A 112 -9.45 10.63 51.70
CA LEU A 112 -8.50 11.33 52.54
C LEU A 112 -7.78 12.42 51.72
N PRO A 113 -7.46 13.58 52.31
CA PRO A 113 -6.62 14.59 51.65
C PRO A 113 -5.29 13.96 51.18
N GLY A 114 -4.95 14.16 49.92
CA GLY A 114 -3.75 13.59 49.30
C GLY A 114 -3.97 12.35 48.43
N SER A 115 -5.14 11.69 48.48
CA SER A 115 -5.52 10.67 47.48
C SER A 115 -6.40 11.25 46.38
N TYR A 116 -6.52 10.51 45.27
CA TYR A 116 -7.45 10.81 44.19
C TYR A 116 -8.26 9.57 43.80
N ASN A 117 -9.50 9.82 43.39
CA ASN A 117 -10.48 8.79 43.03
C ASN A 117 -10.24 8.26 41.60
N HIS A 118 -10.52 6.98 41.38
CA HIS A 118 -10.59 6.41 40.03
C HIS A 118 -11.63 7.14 39.15
N VAL A 119 -12.71 7.68 39.75
CA VAL A 119 -13.72 8.49 39.05
C VAL A 119 -13.09 9.75 38.45
N LEU A 120 -12.18 10.43 39.16
CA LEU A 120 -11.47 11.58 38.60
C LEU A 120 -10.66 11.17 37.37
N LEU A 121 -9.92 10.06 37.45
CA LEU A 121 -9.12 9.58 36.31
C LEU A 121 -10.00 9.23 35.09
N THR A 122 -11.21 8.68 35.31
CA THR A 122 -12.21 8.42 34.28
C THR A 122 -12.65 9.72 33.59
N GLU A 123 -13.15 10.70 34.35
CA GLU A 123 -13.62 11.99 33.81
C GLU A 123 -12.52 12.73 33.04
N LEU A 124 -11.30 12.77 33.60
CA LEU A 124 -10.16 13.40 32.95
C LEU A 124 -9.80 12.69 31.64
N PHE A 125 -9.81 11.35 31.62
CA PHE A 125 -9.53 10.57 30.42
C PHE A 125 -10.59 10.78 29.33
N HIS A 126 -11.88 10.63 29.65
CA HIS A 126 -12.97 10.81 28.69
C HIS A 126 -13.00 12.21 28.10
N HIS A 127 -12.74 13.24 28.91
CA HIS A 127 -12.63 14.60 28.40
C HIS A 127 -11.42 14.78 27.45
N GLN A 128 -10.28 14.13 27.73
CA GLN A 128 -9.09 14.19 26.87
C GLN A 128 -9.23 13.34 25.59
N SER A 129 -9.96 12.22 25.64
CA SER A 129 -10.19 11.33 24.50
C SER A 129 -11.43 11.69 23.65
N ARG A 130 -12.26 12.66 24.09
CA ARG A 130 -13.52 13.07 23.41
C ARG A 130 -13.43 13.32 21.89
N ARG A 131 -12.25 13.68 21.37
CA ARG A 131 -12.01 13.93 19.93
C ARG A 131 -11.59 12.70 19.15
N TRP A 132 -11.22 11.59 19.79
CA TRP A 132 -10.76 10.37 19.12
C TRP A 132 -11.77 9.81 18.11
N PRO A 133 -13.10 9.74 18.39
CA PRO A 133 -14.07 9.24 17.42
C PRO A 133 -14.09 10.07 16.13
N GLN A 134 -14.03 11.40 16.24
CA GLN A 134 -13.99 12.31 15.09
C GLN A 134 -12.69 12.17 14.30
N ILE A 135 -11.55 12.10 14.98
CA ILE A 135 -10.24 11.98 14.32
C ILE A 135 -10.12 10.63 13.58
N ALA A 136 -10.57 9.55 14.21
CA ALA A 136 -10.57 8.22 13.61
C ALA A 136 -11.61 8.09 12.47
N GLY A 137 -12.80 8.67 12.62
CA GLY A 137 -13.82 8.71 11.55
C GLY A 137 -13.30 9.42 10.30
N ASN A 138 -12.75 10.63 10.46
CA ASN A 138 -12.12 11.36 9.35
C ASN A 138 -10.97 10.58 8.69
N HIS A 139 -10.25 9.74 9.45
CA HIS A 139 -9.20 8.89 8.90
C HIS A 139 -9.75 7.70 8.10
N VAL A 140 -10.83 7.07 8.59
CA VAL A 140 -11.59 6.02 7.88
C VAL A 140 -12.14 6.57 6.56
N ASP A 141 -12.75 7.76 6.58
CA ASP A 141 -13.21 8.47 5.38
C ASP A 141 -12.06 8.67 4.37
N ALA A 142 -10.96 9.30 4.80
CA ALA A 142 -9.83 9.59 3.90
C ALA A 142 -9.19 8.32 3.29
N VAL A 143 -9.14 7.22 4.03
CA VAL A 143 -8.63 5.92 3.53
C VAL A 143 -9.64 5.28 2.59
N HIS A 144 -10.94 5.30 2.91
CA HIS A 144 -12.00 4.84 2.03
C HIS A 144 -11.99 5.57 0.69
N ASP A 145 -11.90 6.90 0.71
CA ASP A 145 -11.95 7.71 -0.51
C ASP A 145 -10.70 7.46 -1.38
N SER A 146 -9.52 7.27 -0.75
CA SER A 146 -8.30 6.82 -1.43
C SER A 146 -8.45 5.45 -2.09
N ILE A 147 -9.21 4.53 -1.48
CA ILE A 147 -9.53 3.21 -2.02
C ILE A 147 -10.50 3.33 -3.20
N VAL A 148 -11.56 4.15 -3.08
CA VAL A 148 -12.52 4.39 -4.17
C VAL A 148 -11.79 4.94 -5.39
N THR A 149 -10.99 5.99 -5.23
CA THR A 149 -10.18 6.56 -6.32
C THR A 149 -9.17 5.56 -6.91
N PHE A 150 -8.62 4.64 -6.10
CA PHE A 150 -7.79 3.56 -6.64
C PHE A 150 -8.59 2.58 -7.50
N VAL A 151 -9.78 2.16 -7.04
CA VAL A 151 -10.67 1.26 -7.78
C VAL A 151 -11.17 1.91 -9.07
N GLU A 152 -11.54 3.19 -9.05
CA GLU A 152 -11.91 3.98 -10.25
C GLU A 152 -10.81 3.94 -11.31
N HIS A 153 -9.56 4.24 -10.93
CA HIS A 153 -8.43 4.19 -11.85
C HIS A 153 -8.12 2.77 -12.34
N ALA A 154 -8.30 1.75 -11.49
CA ALA A 154 -8.09 0.36 -11.87
C ALA A 154 -9.14 -0.12 -12.90
N VAL A 155 -10.43 0.19 -12.69
CA VAL A 155 -11.51 -0.16 -13.62
C VAL A 155 -11.41 0.67 -14.91
N ALA A 156 -11.03 1.96 -14.84
CA ALA A 156 -10.76 2.79 -16.02
C ALA A 156 -9.58 2.29 -16.88
N HIS A 157 -8.68 1.48 -16.34
CA HIS A 157 -7.63 0.82 -17.13
C HIS A 157 -8.17 -0.34 -17.99
N LEU A 158 -9.31 -0.92 -17.59
CA LEU A 158 -9.99 -1.96 -18.36
C LEU A 158 -10.66 -1.29 -19.57
N LYS A 159 -10.06 -1.48 -20.76
CA LYS A 159 -10.57 -0.95 -22.05
C LYS A 159 -11.78 -1.76 -22.54
N VAL A 160 -12.87 -1.71 -21.78
CA VAL A 160 -14.16 -2.38 -22.06
C VAL A 160 -15.18 -1.33 -22.56
N GLU A 161 -16.35 -1.78 -23.01
CA GLU A 161 -17.46 -0.88 -23.35
C GLU A 161 -17.99 -0.16 -22.11
N ASP A 162 -18.36 1.12 -22.24
CA ASP A 162 -18.80 2.01 -21.15
C ASP A 162 -19.88 1.40 -20.23
N HIS A 163 -20.79 0.60 -20.80
CA HIS A 163 -21.83 -0.12 -20.08
C HIS A 163 -21.26 -1.19 -19.12
N VAL A 164 -20.31 -1.98 -19.61
CA VAL A 164 -19.64 -3.04 -18.82
C VAL A 164 -18.77 -2.40 -17.74
N HIS A 165 -18.14 -1.27 -18.05
CA HIS A 165 -17.39 -0.46 -17.08
C HIS A 165 -18.30 0.04 -15.94
N SER A 166 -19.46 0.63 -16.26
CA SER A 166 -20.44 1.09 -15.25
C SER A 166 -20.94 -0.07 -14.38
N GLU A 167 -21.46 -1.15 -14.97
CA GLU A 167 -22.02 -2.28 -14.21
C GLU A 167 -20.98 -2.94 -13.26
N ILE A 168 -19.72 -3.07 -13.70
CA ILE A 168 -18.63 -3.56 -12.85
C ILE A 168 -18.34 -2.55 -11.72
N TYR A 169 -18.20 -1.26 -12.04
CA TYR A 169 -17.91 -0.24 -11.05
C TYR A 169 -19.03 -0.10 -10.02
N ASP A 170 -20.30 -0.08 -10.43
CA ASP A 170 -21.47 0.05 -9.55
C ASP A 170 -21.58 -1.15 -8.59
N GLY A 171 -21.30 -2.36 -9.09
CA GLY A 171 -21.20 -3.57 -8.27
C GLY A 171 -20.04 -3.53 -7.26
N MET A 172 -18.86 -3.04 -7.66
CA MET A 172 -17.71 -2.88 -6.77
C MET A 172 -17.93 -1.76 -5.74
N ASN A 173 -18.50 -0.63 -6.14
CA ASN A 173 -18.81 0.51 -5.27
C ASN A 173 -19.84 0.12 -4.19
N THR A 174 -20.86 -0.67 -4.53
CA THR A 174 -21.82 -1.20 -3.55
C THR A 174 -21.11 -1.96 -2.42
N LYS A 175 -20.16 -2.85 -2.77
CA LYS A 175 -19.33 -3.56 -1.78
C LYS A 175 -18.38 -2.64 -1.01
N LEU A 176 -17.84 -1.58 -1.63
CA LEU A 176 -17.02 -0.59 -0.94
C LEU A 176 -17.82 0.16 0.13
N GLN A 177 -19.07 0.53 -0.15
CA GLN A 177 -19.97 1.15 0.85
C GLN A 177 -20.32 0.16 1.98
N ASP A 178 -20.58 -1.11 1.67
CA ASP A 178 -20.81 -2.14 2.70
C ASP A 178 -19.58 -2.35 3.60
N ASN A 179 -18.38 -2.35 3.01
CA ASN A 179 -17.10 -2.40 3.72
C ASN A 179 -16.90 -1.16 4.62
N LYS A 180 -17.24 0.04 4.12
CA LYS A 180 -17.23 1.29 4.91
C LYS A 180 -18.18 1.19 6.10
N ALA A 181 -19.42 0.77 5.89
CA ALA A 181 -20.41 0.60 6.95
C ALA A 181 -20.03 -0.49 7.96
N ALA A 182 -19.25 -1.50 7.56
CA ALA A 182 -18.64 -2.45 8.50
C ALA A 182 -17.51 -1.81 9.33
N ALA A 183 -16.61 -1.04 8.68
CA ALA A 183 -15.54 -0.31 9.33
C ALA A 183 -16.07 0.71 10.36
N GLU A 184 -17.07 1.50 10.01
CA GLU A 184 -17.71 2.48 10.92
C GLU A 184 -18.34 1.81 12.15
N ARG A 185 -18.97 0.64 11.99
CA ARG A 185 -19.54 -0.13 13.10
C ARG A 185 -18.47 -0.71 14.03
N GLU A 186 -17.33 -1.15 13.51
CA GLU A 186 -16.20 -1.59 14.32
C GLU A 186 -15.56 -0.40 15.06
N LEU A 187 -15.38 0.73 14.37
CA LEU A 187 -14.88 1.96 14.99
C LEU A 187 -15.79 2.45 16.13
N HIS A 188 -17.11 2.39 15.93
CA HIS A 188 -18.07 2.73 16.98
C HIS A 188 -17.92 1.81 18.20
N GLN A 189 -17.73 0.50 18.02
CA GLN A 189 -17.49 -0.44 19.12
C GLN A 189 -16.21 -0.07 19.89
N LEU A 190 -15.10 0.18 19.19
CA LEU A 190 -13.85 0.63 19.82
C LEU A 190 -14.04 1.95 20.60
N CYS A 191 -14.86 2.88 20.09
CA CYS A 191 -15.16 4.12 20.80
C CYS A 191 -16.04 3.91 22.05
N VAL A 192 -16.92 2.91 22.06
CA VAL A 192 -17.73 2.52 23.23
C VAL A 192 -16.88 1.81 24.29
N ASP A 193 -15.89 1.02 23.88
CA ASP A 193 -14.93 0.38 24.79
C ASP A 193 -14.09 1.42 25.54
N GLU A 194 -13.58 2.45 24.85
CA GLU A 194 -12.82 3.55 25.46
C GLU A 194 -13.69 4.50 26.33
N GLN A 195 -15.03 4.46 26.19
CA GLN A 195 -15.96 5.15 27.10
C GLN A 195 -16.19 4.39 28.43
N GLN A 196 -15.66 3.18 28.57
CA GLN A 196 -15.66 2.49 29.87
C GLN A 196 -14.64 3.10 30.84
N HIS A 197 -14.65 2.62 32.08
CA HIS A 197 -13.67 3.01 33.10
C HIS A 197 -12.25 2.62 32.65
N PRO A 198 -11.25 3.53 32.78
CA PRO A 198 -9.86 3.26 32.47
C PRO A 198 -9.35 1.96 33.09
N ASN A 199 -8.96 1.01 32.23
CA ASN A 199 -8.39 -0.26 32.66
C ASN A 199 -7.16 -0.60 31.80
N THR A 200 -6.16 -1.23 32.40
CA THR A 200 -5.00 -1.69 31.65
C THR A 200 -4.31 -2.86 32.33
N PHE A 201 -4.06 -3.90 31.54
CA PHE A 201 -3.23 -5.05 31.92
C PHE A 201 -1.76 -4.84 31.51
N ASN A 202 -1.41 -3.64 31.02
CA ASN A 202 -0.11 -3.35 30.46
C ASN A 202 0.84 -2.75 31.51
N HIS A 203 1.92 -3.47 31.82
CA HIS A 203 2.98 -3.05 32.76
C HIS A 203 3.60 -1.68 32.42
N TYR A 204 3.56 -1.24 31.15
CA TYR A 204 3.99 0.11 30.79
C TYR A 204 3.26 1.22 31.55
N TYR A 205 2.04 1.00 32.04
CA TYR A 205 1.36 1.98 32.90
C TYR A 205 2.09 2.16 34.23
N THR A 206 2.38 1.08 34.95
CA THR A 206 3.08 1.14 36.24
C THR A 206 4.50 1.69 36.08
N ASP A 207 5.18 1.33 35.00
CA ASP A 207 6.53 1.83 34.69
C ASP A 207 6.52 3.33 34.38
N ASN A 208 5.53 3.82 33.63
CA ASN A 208 5.36 5.24 33.33
C ASN A 208 5.06 6.05 34.62
N VAL A 209 4.19 5.55 35.50
CA VAL A 209 3.88 6.22 36.79
C VAL A 209 5.11 6.25 37.70
N GLN A 210 5.84 5.13 37.84
CA GLN A 210 7.08 5.10 38.62
C GLN A 210 8.12 6.06 38.06
N LYS A 211 8.28 6.09 36.72
CA LYS A 211 9.19 7.03 36.07
C LYS A 211 8.80 8.48 36.34
N SER A 212 7.52 8.85 36.24
CA SER A 212 7.09 10.23 36.48
C SER A 212 7.43 10.69 37.91
N ARG A 213 7.17 9.83 38.90
CA ARG A 213 7.54 10.08 40.31
C ARG A 213 9.05 10.24 40.51
N ILE A 214 9.88 9.42 39.83
CA ILE A 214 11.34 9.54 39.85
C ILE A 214 11.80 10.85 39.19
N ASP A 215 11.26 11.18 38.01
CA ASP A 215 11.59 12.41 37.27
C ASP A 215 11.20 13.65 38.10
N GLN A 216 10.06 13.65 38.80
CA GLN A 216 9.64 14.71 39.73
C GLN A 216 10.60 14.81 40.93
N THR A 217 10.98 13.68 41.54
CA THR A 217 11.93 13.65 42.66
C THR A 217 13.31 14.17 42.25
N HIS A 218 13.77 13.83 41.04
CA HIS A 218 14.99 14.38 40.46
C HIS A 218 14.94 15.89 40.28
N ARG A 219 13.83 16.45 39.75
CA ARG A 219 13.69 17.92 39.61
C ARG A 219 13.70 18.63 40.97
N MET A 220 13.02 18.08 41.98
CA MET A 220 13.06 18.64 43.35
C MET A 220 14.48 18.60 43.93
N LEU A 221 15.24 17.54 43.67
CA LEU A 221 16.64 17.43 44.09
C LEU A 221 17.54 18.44 43.34
N GLU A 222 17.36 18.60 42.03
CA GLU A 222 18.11 19.57 41.23
C GLU A 222 17.86 21.01 41.68
N LEU A 223 16.61 21.37 41.99
CA LEU A 223 16.25 22.68 42.57
C LEU A 223 16.83 22.86 43.98
N ALA A 224 16.70 21.85 44.85
CA ALA A 224 17.25 21.90 46.20
C ALA A 224 18.78 21.97 46.24
N LEU A 225 19.47 21.51 45.19
CA LEU A 225 20.92 21.61 45.01
C LEU A 225 21.37 22.93 44.38
N SER A 226 20.55 23.57 43.53
CA SER A 226 20.86 24.88 42.95
C SER A 226 20.60 26.05 43.91
N GLU A 227 19.75 25.86 44.92
CA GLU A 227 19.49 26.83 46.00
C GLU A 227 20.53 26.79 47.14
N VAL A 228 21.45 25.82 47.15
CA VAL A 228 22.52 25.76 48.15
C VAL A 228 23.70 26.60 47.68
N ASP A 229 23.83 27.80 48.25
CA ASP A 229 25.03 28.63 48.07
C ASP A 229 26.28 27.84 48.51
N PHE A 230 27.24 27.75 47.61
CA PHE A 230 28.60 27.32 47.93
C PHE A 230 29.33 28.51 48.54
N ASP A 231 29.64 28.44 49.82
CA ASP A 231 30.46 29.45 50.51
C ASP A 231 31.88 29.44 49.91
N ASP A 232 32.20 30.41 49.05
CA ASP A 232 33.53 30.64 48.45
C ASP A 232 34.50 31.27 49.47
N GLY A 233 34.34 30.86 50.73
CA GLY A 233 35.00 31.34 51.93
C GLY A 233 36.25 30.54 52.26
N SER A 234 37.38 30.96 51.68
CA SER A 234 38.75 30.46 51.89
C SER A 234 39.18 29.22 51.08
N GLY A 235 40.41 29.28 50.59
CA GLY A 235 40.87 28.45 49.48
C GLY A 235 41.24 27.01 49.84
N PHE A 236 41.04 26.13 48.84
CA PHE A 236 41.52 24.75 48.75
C PHE A 236 41.02 23.78 49.85
N ALA A 237 40.12 22.89 49.42
CA ALA A 237 39.62 21.69 50.09
C ALA A 237 38.56 21.90 51.19
N ASN A 238 37.30 22.15 50.77
CA ASN A 238 36.25 21.13 50.82
C ASN A 238 34.88 21.64 50.31
N ASN A 239 34.47 21.26 49.09
CA ASN A 239 33.05 21.35 48.65
C ASN A 239 32.19 20.26 49.33
N VAL A 240 32.21 20.22 50.67
CA VAL A 240 31.36 19.30 51.44
C VAL A 240 29.97 19.93 51.51
N ILE A 241 29.13 19.53 50.56
CA ILE A 241 27.69 19.80 50.59
C ILE A 241 27.16 19.25 51.92
N ASN A 242 26.71 20.14 52.81
CA ASN A 242 26.17 19.72 54.09
C ASN A 242 24.82 19.00 53.86
N PRO A 243 24.72 17.69 54.18
CA PRO A 243 23.50 16.92 53.93
C PRO A 243 22.30 17.46 54.72
N ALA A 244 22.52 18.10 55.88
CA ALA A 244 21.44 18.74 56.64
C ALA A 244 20.85 19.96 55.90
N THR A 245 21.69 20.75 55.21
CA THR A 245 21.23 21.89 54.41
C THR A 245 20.43 21.43 53.19
N VAL A 246 20.88 20.38 52.49
CA VAL A 246 20.15 19.79 51.36
C VAL A 246 18.82 19.16 51.81
N LEU A 247 18.79 18.47 52.95
CA LEU A 247 17.54 17.95 53.51
C LEU A 247 16.57 19.09 53.91
N ALA A 248 17.09 20.20 54.42
CA ALA A 248 16.28 21.37 54.79
C ALA A 248 15.76 22.16 53.56
N THR A 249 16.51 22.24 52.44
CA THR A 249 15.97 22.79 51.18
C THR A 249 14.97 21.84 50.53
N LEU A 250 15.27 20.53 50.45
CA LEU A 250 14.32 19.52 49.98
C LEU A 250 12.98 19.57 50.74
N GLN A 251 13.00 19.73 52.07
CA GLN A 251 11.79 19.85 52.89
C GLN A 251 10.92 21.07 52.55
N LYS A 252 11.48 22.16 52.02
CA LYS A 252 10.71 23.33 51.56
C LYS A 252 9.97 23.06 50.25
N HIS A 253 10.51 22.18 49.40
CA HIS A 253 9.95 21.81 48.09
C HIS A 253 8.94 20.64 48.17
N VAL A 254 8.75 20.04 49.35
CA VAL A 254 7.67 19.08 49.58
C VAL A 254 6.33 19.80 49.48
N THR A 255 5.41 19.28 48.66
CA THR A 255 4.08 19.85 48.45
C THR A 255 3.26 19.85 49.74
N VAL A 256 3.20 20.99 50.43
CA VAL A 256 2.43 21.16 51.67
C VAL A 256 0.91 21.11 51.43
N ASN A 257 0.45 21.46 50.22
CA ASN A 257 -0.96 21.37 49.86
C ASN A 257 -1.31 19.96 49.34
N MET A 258 -1.97 19.16 50.19
CA MET A 258 -2.42 17.81 49.87
C MET A 258 -3.35 17.73 48.64
N ASP A 259 -4.15 18.77 48.38
CA ASP A 259 -5.05 18.78 47.21
C ASP A 259 -4.27 19.02 45.91
N GLU A 260 -3.18 19.80 45.95
CA GLU A 260 -2.27 19.97 44.80
C GLU A 260 -1.45 18.71 44.54
N GLN A 261 -1.02 18.01 45.60
CA GLN A 261 -0.40 16.69 45.46
C GLN A 261 -1.36 15.71 44.77
N ALA A 262 -2.61 15.60 45.24
CA ALA A 262 -3.62 14.72 44.64
C ALA A 262 -3.88 15.05 43.16
N CYS A 263 -3.97 16.34 42.81
CA CYS A 263 -4.12 16.78 41.41
C CYS A 263 -2.89 16.45 40.55
N SER A 264 -1.68 16.59 41.10
CA SER A 264 -0.43 16.24 40.40
C SER A 264 -0.30 14.74 40.17
N GLU A 265 -0.61 13.91 41.18
CA GLU A 265 -0.59 12.45 41.03
C GLU A 265 -1.66 11.95 40.06
N ALA A 266 -2.85 12.58 40.05
CA ALA A 266 -3.90 12.29 39.07
C ALA A 266 -3.48 12.65 37.63
N LEU A 267 -2.79 13.79 37.43
CA LEU A 267 -2.24 14.19 36.13
C LEU A 267 -1.14 13.23 35.63
N ASP A 268 -0.27 12.77 36.52
CA ASP A 268 0.77 11.81 36.17
C ASP A 268 0.18 10.43 35.83
N GLY A 269 -0.83 9.98 36.59
CA GLY A 269 -1.62 8.79 36.28
C GLY A 269 -2.34 8.90 34.93
N LEU A 270 -2.99 10.04 34.65
CA LEU A 270 -3.63 10.33 33.37
C LEU A 270 -2.63 10.27 32.21
N ASN A 271 -1.49 10.95 32.33
CA ASN A 271 -0.44 10.96 31.30
C ASN A 271 0.12 9.55 31.05
N ALA A 272 0.33 8.76 32.12
CA ALA A 272 0.79 7.39 32.01
C ALA A 272 -0.23 6.47 31.33
N TYR A 273 -1.52 6.61 31.68
CA TYR A 273 -2.62 5.83 31.10
C TYR A 273 -2.91 6.21 29.65
N TYR A 274 -3.11 7.50 29.38
CA TYR A 274 -3.42 8.04 28.04
C TYR A 274 -2.38 7.61 27.00
N LYS A 275 -1.10 7.56 27.39
CA LYS A 275 0.01 7.14 26.53
C LYS A 275 0.01 5.64 26.19
N VAL A 276 -0.66 4.82 27.00
CA VAL A 276 -0.92 3.40 26.71
C VAL A 276 -2.19 3.27 25.87
N ALA A 277 -3.30 3.86 26.32
CA ALA A 277 -4.59 3.82 25.65
C ALA A 277 -4.50 4.35 24.20
N LEU A 278 -3.88 5.51 23.97
CA LEU A 278 -3.70 6.11 22.64
C LEU A 278 -3.01 5.15 21.66
N LYS A 279 -1.98 4.41 22.12
CA LYS A 279 -1.26 3.46 21.26
C LYS A 279 -2.12 2.27 20.91
N THR A 280 -2.84 1.72 21.90
CA THR A 280 -3.76 0.60 21.71
C THR A 280 -4.91 0.99 20.78
N PHE A 281 -5.50 2.18 20.97
CA PHE A 281 -6.56 2.70 20.13
C PHE A 281 -6.11 2.90 18.67
N VAL A 282 -4.94 3.53 18.44
CA VAL A 282 -4.40 3.71 17.08
C VAL A 282 -4.10 2.36 16.41
N ASP A 283 -3.46 1.42 17.11
CA ASP A 283 -3.21 0.06 16.58
C ASP A 283 -4.52 -0.67 16.25
N ASN A 284 -5.53 -0.53 17.11
CA ASN A 284 -6.85 -1.10 16.88
C ASN A 284 -7.58 -0.46 15.70
N VAL A 285 -7.53 0.86 15.51
CA VAL A 285 -8.11 1.51 14.32
C VAL A 285 -7.40 1.03 13.05
N CYS A 286 -6.07 1.00 13.02
CA CYS A 286 -5.34 0.51 11.85
C CYS A 286 -5.66 -0.97 11.55
N ARG A 287 -5.57 -1.87 12.54
CA ARG A 287 -5.67 -3.32 12.33
C ARG A 287 -7.11 -3.84 12.28
N GLN A 288 -8.00 -3.32 13.11
CA GLN A 288 -9.37 -3.83 13.28
C GLN A 288 -10.38 -3.11 12.40
N VAL A 289 -10.20 -1.82 12.16
CA VAL A 289 -11.09 -1.03 11.30
C VAL A 289 -10.58 -1.02 9.87
N ILE A 290 -9.38 -0.49 9.63
CA ILE A 290 -8.86 -0.26 8.27
C ILE A 290 -8.41 -1.56 7.61
N GLU A 291 -7.44 -2.28 8.18
CA GLU A 291 -6.89 -3.50 7.56
C GLU A 291 -7.96 -4.57 7.37
N ARG A 292 -8.82 -4.81 8.38
CA ARG A 292 -9.82 -5.87 8.34
C ARG A 292 -11.00 -5.58 7.41
N HIS A 293 -11.58 -4.38 7.44
CA HIS A 293 -12.81 -4.09 6.72
C HIS A 293 -12.58 -3.36 5.40
N LEU A 294 -11.58 -2.47 5.32
CA LEU A 294 -11.31 -1.71 4.10
C LEU A 294 -10.29 -2.39 3.19
N LEU A 295 -9.18 -2.93 3.73
CA LEU A 295 -8.07 -3.46 2.91
C LEU A 295 -8.18 -4.96 2.60
N ALA A 296 -8.49 -5.81 3.59
CA ALA A 296 -8.54 -7.26 3.39
C ALA A 296 -9.61 -7.68 2.37
N ASN A 297 -10.73 -6.94 2.32
CA ASN A 297 -11.84 -7.21 1.42
C ASN A 297 -11.60 -6.70 -0.02
N LEU A 298 -10.49 -6.00 -0.31
CA LEU A 298 -10.19 -5.47 -1.66
C LEU A 298 -9.97 -6.58 -2.70
N SER A 299 -9.33 -7.69 -2.32
CA SER A 299 -9.15 -8.84 -3.22
C SER A 299 -10.46 -9.50 -3.62
N ASP A 300 -11.49 -9.31 -2.78
CA ASP A 300 -12.78 -9.97 -2.86
C ASP A 300 -13.86 -9.02 -3.43
N LEU A 301 -13.48 -7.83 -3.93
CA LEU A 301 -14.40 -6.93 -4.64
C LEU A 301 -14.83 -7.49 -6.00
N LEU A 302 -13.92 -8.15 -6.70
CA LEU A 302 -14.18 -8.77 -8.01
C LEU A 302 -13.32 -10.04 -8.16
N SER A 303 -13.66 -11.07 -7.39
CA SER A 303 -12.92 -12.33 -7.43
C SER A 303 -13.43 -13.28 -8.55
N PRO A 304 -12.57 -14.13 -9.14
CA PRO A 304 -13.02 -15.16 -10.09
C PRO A 304 -14.07 -16.12 -9.53
N ARG A 305 -14.11 -16.28 -8.19
CA ARG A 305 -15.09 -17.10 -7.48
C ARG A 305 -16.49 -16.49 -7.50
N GLU A 306 -16.59 -15.17 -7.38
CA GLU A 306 -17.87 -14.46 -7.44
C GLU A 306 -18.38 -14.37 -8.88
N VAL A 307 -17.49 -14.10 -9.84
CA VAL A 307 -17.84 -14.09 -11.26
C VAL A 307 -18.38 -15.45 -11.71
N ALA A 308 -17.85 -16.55 -11.16
CA ALA A 308 -18.36 -17.90 -11.38
C ALA A 308 -19.67 -18.22 -10.61
N GLY A 309 -20.12 -17.33 -9.72
CA GLY A 309 -21.36 -17.43 -8.96
C GLY A 309 -22.51 -16.60 -9.51
N TYR A 310 -22.25 -15.70 -10.47
CA TYR A 310 -23.29 -14.92 -11.14
C TYR A 310 -24.19 -15.81 -12.00
N ALA A 311 -25.49 -15.49 -12.02
CA ALA A 311 -26.46 -16.15 -12.87
C ALA A 311 -26.35 -15.66 -14.33
N ASP A 312 -26.85 -16.45 -15.29
CA ASP A 312 -26.74 -16.14 -16.73
C ASP A 312 -27.38 -14.79 -17.12
N ASP A 313 -28.47 -14.41 -16.44
CA ASP A 313 -29.14 -13.12 -16.61
C ASP A 313 -28.33 -11.95 -16.05
N GLU A 314 -27.64 -12.14 -14.92
CA GLU A 314 -26.72 -11.15 -14.36
C GLU A 314 -25.45 -11.00 -15.20
N LEU A 315 -24.87 -12.10 -15.70
CA LEU A 315 -23.78 -12.07 -16.66
C LEU A 315 -24.19 -11.38 -17.98
N THR A 316 -25.44 -11.59 -18.43
CA THR A 316 -25.99 -10.88 -19.59
C THR A 316 -26.24 -9.40 -19.29
N ARG A 317 -26.60 -9.03 -18.05
CA ARG A 317 -26.73 -7.62 -17.63
C ARG A 317 -25.37 -6.92 -17.59
N ILE A 318 -24.33 -7.57 -17.08
CA ILE A 318 -23.01 -6.96 -16.91
C ILE A 318 -22.22 -6.94 -18.23
N ALA A 319 -22.16 -8.07 -18.93
CA ALA A 319 -21.26 -8.30 -20.07
C ALA A 319 -21.97 -8.67 -21.40
N GLY A 320 -23.30 -8.56 -21.45
CA GLY A 320 -24.08 -8.82 -22.67
C GLY A 320 -23.82 -7.79 -23.76
N GLU A 321 -23.64 -8.26 -24.99
CA GLU A 321 -23.50 -7.40 -26.17
C GLU A 321 -24.77 -6.56 -26.38
N ARG A 322 -24.64 -5.22 -26.34
CA ARG A 322 -25.77 -4.32 -26.56
C ARG A 322 -26.40 -4.55 -27.95
N PRO A 323 -27.73 -4.44 -28.11
CA PRO A 323 -28.40 -4.78 -29.37
C PRO A 323 -27.96 -3.93 -30.56
N ASP A 324 -27.52 -2.69 -30.35
CA ASP A 324 -26.97 -1.84 -31.40
C ASP A 324 -25.54 -2.23 -31.81
N VAL A 325 -24.72 -2.67 -30.85
CA VAL A 325 -23.39 -3.25 -31.11
C VAL A 325 -23.52 -4.58 -31.86
N ALA A 326 -24.41 -5.46 -31.41
CA ALA A 326 -24.72 -6.72 -32.10
C ALA A 326 -25.23 -6.51 -33.53
N MET A 327 -26.05 -5.47 -33.77
CA MET A 327 -26.53 -5.11 -35.10
C MET A 327 -25.38 -4.61 -36.00
N LYS A 328 -24.54 -3.70 -35.50
CA LYS A 328 -23.33 -3.22 -36.23
C LYS A 328 -22.37 -4.37 -36.54
N ARG A 329 -22.15 -5.28 -35.58
CA ARG A 329 -21.31 -6.47 -35.77
C ARG A 329 -21.83 -7.36 -36.90
N ARG A 330 -23.13 -7.66 -36.93
CA ARG A 330 -23.75 -8.42 -38.04
C ARG A 330 -23.56 -7.71 -39.38
N GLN A 331 -23.88 -6.41 -39.46
CA GLN A 331 -23.72 -5.61 -40.67
C GLN A 331 -22.27 -5.61 -41.19
N TRP A 332 -21.28 -5.48 -40.30
CA TRP A 332 -19.86 -5.52 -40.67
C TRP A 332 -19.39 -6.92 -41.06
N GLN A 333 -19.94 -7.98 -40.46
CA GLN A 333 -19.67 -9.37 -40.88
C GLN A 333 -20.22 -9.63 -42.29
N GLU A 334 -21.44 -9.22 -42.60
CA GLU A 334 -22.04 -9.32 -43.94
C GLU A 334 -21.24 -8.55 -45.00
N GLN A 335 -20.79 -7.33 -44.67
CA GLN A 335 -19.90 -6.55 -45.55
C GLN A 335 -18.54 -7.24 -45.76
N LEU A 336 -17.95 -7.77 -44.69
CA LEU A 336 -16.67 -8.50 -44.75
C LEU A 336 -16.78 -9.73 -45.65
N GLU A 337 -17.84 -10.53 -45.49
CA GLU A 337 -18.12 -11.70 -46.34
C GLU A 337 -18.29 -11.31 -47.81
N THR A 338 -19.04 -10.24 -48.07
CA THR A 338 -19.24 -9.69 -49.42
C THR A 338 -17.91 -9.27 -50.06
N PHE A 339 -17.06 -8.54 -49.34
CA PHE A 339 -15.74 -8.14 -49.84
C PHE A 339 -14.79 -9.34 -50.02
N GLN A 340 -14.86 -10.35 -49.16
CA GLN A 340 -14.11 -11.59 -49.32
C GLN A 340 -14.57 -12.41 -50.53
N ALA A 341 -15.86 -12.45 -50.83
CA ALA A 341 -16.41 -13.07 -52.03
C ALA A 341 -15.91 -12.34 -53.29
N GLY A 342 -16.06 -11.01 -53.34
CA GLY A 342 -15.55 -10.19 -54.44
C GLY A 342 -14.04 -10.36 -54.68
N LEU A 343 -13.23 -10.43 -53.60
CA LEU A 343 -11.79 -10.74 -53.70
C LEU A 343 -11.50 -12.14 -54.24
N LYS A 344 -12.30 -13.15 -53.91
CA LYS A 344 -12.17 -14.50 -54.47
C LYS A 344 -12.49 -14.51 -55.96
N ASP A 345 -13.52 -13.78 -56.39
CA ASP A 345 -13.93 -13.77 -57.80
C ASP A 345 -12.99 -12.95 -58.68
N LEU A 346 -12.52 -11.79 -58.23
CA LEU A 346 -11.45 -11.03 -58.90
C LEU A 346 -10.15 -11.86 -59.06
N ARG A 347 -9.84 -12.73 -58.09
CA ARG A 347 -8.71 -13.68 -58.18
C ARG A 347 -8.94 -14.80 -59.19
N LYS A 348 -10.17 -15.30 -59.34
CA LYS A 348 -10.49 -16.29 -60.40
C LYS A 348 -10.38 -15.64 -61.78
N ASP A 349 -10.90 -14.43 -61.94
CA ASP A 349 -10.97 -13.75 -63.22
C ASP A 349 -9.57 -13.30 -63.72
N THR A 350 -8.68 -12.89 -62.81
CA THR A 350 -7.26 -12.66 -63.14
C THR A 350 -6.49 -13.93 -63.50
N LEU A 351 -6.93 -15.12 -63.08
CA LEU A 351 -6.37 -16.40 -63.55
C LEU A 351 -6.91 -16.82 -64.93
N LEU A 352 -8.15 -16.43 -65.26
CA LEU A 352 -8.79 -16.74 -66.55
C LEU A 352 -8.36 -15.78 -67.67
N ARG A 353 -8.02 -14.52 -67.37
CA ARG A 353 -7.67 -13.49 -68.37
C ARG A 353 -6.22 -13.52 -68.85
N ARG A 354 -5.55 -14.68 -68.88
CA ARG A 354 -4.20 -14.81 -69.45
C ARG A 354 -4.31 -15.14 -70.95
N PRO A 355 -3.94 -14.22 -71.88
CA PRO A 355 -4.21 -14.41 -73.30
C PRO A 355 -3.33 -15.50 -73.93
N SER A 356 -3.93 -16.28 -74.83
CA SER A 356 -3.28 -17.34 -75.61
C SER A 356 -2.91 -16.86 -77.02
N GLY A 357 -1.64 -17.07 -77.39
CA GLY A 357 -1.08 -16.78 -78.73
C GLY A 357 -0.33 -15.44 -78.83
N SER A 358 0.75 -15.32 -79.62
CA SER A 358 1.56 -16.35 -80.28
C SER A 358 2.99 -15.84 -80.54
N SER A 359 3.90 -16.79 -80.70
CA SER A 359 5.30 -16.69 -81.15
C SER A 359 5.76 -15.46 -81.95
N HIS A 360 6.74 -14.72 -81.42
CA HIS A 360 7.98 -14.46 -82.15
C HIS A 360 9.18 -14.42 -81.20
N ALA A 361 10.21 -15.20 -81.50
CA ALA A 361 11.46 -15.22 -80.76
C ALA A 361 12.44 -14.20 -81.36
N SER A 362 12.93 -13.28 -80.55
CA SER A 362 14.23 -12.62 -80.75
C SER A 362 14.80 -12.17 -79.41
N SER A 363 16.05 -12.53 -79.21
CA SER A 363 16.83 -12.39 -77.99
C SER A 363 16.79 -10.97 -77.38
N MET A 364 16.16 -10.84 -76.21
CA MET A 364 16.68 -10.05 -75.09
C MET A 364 15.90 -10.41 -73.82
N SER A 365 16.61 -10.90 -72.80
CA SER A 365 16.00 -11.36 -71.54
C SER A 365 16.02 -10.27 -70.47
N PRO A 366 14.86 -9.78 -70.01
CA PRO A 366 14.70 -9.32 -68.64
C PRO A 366 14.03 -10.43 -67.83
N ILE A 367 14.83 -11.21 -67.09
CA ILE A 367 14.29 -12.13 -66.08
C ILE A 367 13.80 -11.27 -64.90
N VAL A 368 12.52 -10.90 -64.95
CA VAL A 368 11.78 -10.40 -63.79
C VAL A 368 10.77 -11.48 -63.41
N PRO A 369 11.02 -12.30 -62.37
CA PRO A 369 10.05 -13.29 -61.94
C PRO A 369 8.80 -12.60 -61.41
N ALA A 370 7.65 -12.89 -62.03
CA ALA A 370 6.35 -12.46 -61.52
C ALA A 370 6.07 -13.17 -60.19
N LEU A 371 6.30 -12.49 -59.07
CA LEU A 371 5.89 -12.96 -57.75
C LEU A 371 4.42 -12.59 -57.49
N GLY A 372 3.53 -13.51 -57.88
CA GLY A 372 2.15 -13.50 -57.44
C GLY A 372 2.04 -13.70 -55.92
N PHE A 373 0.81 -13.62 -55.41
CA PHE A 373 0.51 -14.08 -54.05
C PHE A 373 0.71 -15.60 -53.96
N THR A 374 1.92 -16.05 -53.60
CA THR A 374 2.06 -17.31 -52.87
C THR A 374 1.45 -17.12 -51.48
N GLY A 375 0.80 -18.16 -50.96
CA GLY A 375 0.35 -18.16 -49.56
C GLY A 375 1.54 -18.13 -48.59
N PRO A 376 1.30 -18.00 -47.27
CA PRO A 376 2.35 -18.00 -46.25
C PRO A 376 3.14 -19.33 -46.14
N ASP A 377 2.87 -20.30 -47.03
CA ASP A 377 3.45 -21.64 -47.05
C ASP A 377 4.73 -21.77 -47.89
N GLN A 378 5.12 -20.74 -48.65
CA GLN A 378 6.26 -20.84 -49.57
C GLN A 378 7.10 -19.55 -49.62
N PRO A 379 8.24 -19.49 -48.89
CA PRO A 379 9.18 -18.36 -48.96
C PRO A 379 9.76 -18.20 -50.37
N CYS A 380 9.99 -16.96 -50.79
CA CYS A 380 10.55 -16.66 -52.11
C CYS A 380 12.03 -17.07 -52.18
N ALA A 381 12.51 -17.52 -53.35
CA ALA A 381 13.93 -17.75 -53.59
C ALA A 381 14.49 -16.65 -54.50
N TYR A 382 15.63 -16.05 -54.12
CA TYR A 382 16.35 -15.07 -54.93
C TYR A 382 17.77 -15.57 -55.21
N ASN A 383 18.17 -15.52 -56.47
CA ASN A 383 19.47 -16.02 -56.94
C ASN A 383 20.50 -14.90 -57.15
N ASP A 384 20.07 -13.63 -57.08
CA ASP A 384 20.88 -12.44 -57.33
C ASP A 384 20.50 -11.36 -56.29
N ASP A 385 21.50 -10.69 -55.71
CA ASP A 385 21.31 -9.63 -54.70
C ASP A 385 20.46 -8.46 -55.23
N SER A 386 20.52 -8.16 -56.54
CA SER A 386 19.75 -7.09 -57.18
C SER A 386 18.23 -7.30 -57.17
N HIS A 387 17.77 -8.54 -56.94
CA HIS A 387 16.35 -8.88 -56.83
C HIS A 387 15.83 -8.89 -55.39
N ILE A 388 16.69 -8.70 -54.39
CA ILE A 388 16.29 -8.72 -52.97
C ILE A 388 15.49 -7.44 -52.64
N PRO A 389 14.24 -7.54 -52.17
CA PRO A 389 13.36 -6.38 -52.01
C PRO A 389 13.69 -5.45 -50.82
N PHE A 390 14.72 -5.77 -50.03
CA PHE A 390 15.14 -5.05 -48.83
C PHE A 390 16.67 -4.88 -48.80
N ALA A 391 17.14 -3.62 -48.78
CA ALA A 391 18.55 -3.26 -48.63
C ALA A 391 18.81 -2.72 -47.21
N SER A 392 20.06 -2.72 -46.76
CA SER A 392 20.44 -2.23 -45.42
C SER A 392 20.21 -0.73 -45.26
N ASP A 393 19.68 -0.29 -44.10
CA ASP A 393 19.29 1.11 -43.86
C ASP A 393 20.46 1.97 -43.34
N GLY A 394 21.26 2.51 -44.26
CA GLY A 394 22.34 3.47 -43.98
C GLY A 394 23.71 2.84 -43.63
N ASN A 395 24.65 3.68 -43.19
CA ASN A 395 26.07 3.31 -43.04
C ASN A 395 26.38 2.41 -41.82
N ALA A 396 25.45 2.23 -40.89
CA ALA A 396 25.60 1.37 -39.71
C ALA A 396 24.30 0.59 -39.41
N PRO A 397 23.92 -0.37 -40.27
CA PRO A 397 22.61 -1.02 -40.20
C PRO A 397 22.55 -2.14 -39.14
N LEU A 398 23.71 -2.69 -38.74
CA LEU A 398 23.80 -3.84 -37.85
C LEU A 398 23.36 -3.48 -36.42
N ILE A 399 22.39 -4.22 -35.87
CA ILE A 399 21.93 -4.04 -34.49
C ILE A 399 22.77 -4.92 -33.55
N ARG A 400 22.74 -6.24 -33.76
CA ARG A 400 23.53 -7.23 -32.99
C ARG A 400 23.50 -8.60 -33.67
N GLY A 401 24.65 -9.28 -33.76
CA GLY A 401 24.74 -10.61 -34.39
C GLY A 401 24.22 -10.56 -35.83
N SER A 402 23.44 -11.56 -36.25
CA SER A 402 22.85 -11.61 -37.60
C SER A 402 21.55 -10.80 -37.78
N VAL A 403 21.43 -9.67 -37.08
CA VAL A 403 20.23 -8.81 -37.08
C VAL A 403 20.58 -7.37 -37.43
N GLU A 404 19.92 -6.82 -38.45
CA GLU A 404 20.16 -5.48 -38.99
C GLU A 404 18.88 -4.75 -39.40
N LYS A 405 18.95 -3.42 -39.48
CA LYS A 405 17.91 -2.53 -40.02
C LYS A 405 17.96 -2.56 -41.54
N VAL A 406 16.80 -2.75 -42.15
CA VAL A 406 16.62 -2.76 -43.61
C VAL A 406 15.49 -1.85 -44.03
N ARG A 407 15.60 -1.33 -45.25
CA ARG A 407 14.60 -0.54 -45.94
C ARG A 407 14.17 -1.28 -47.20
N GLY A 408 12.87 -1.38 -47.42
CA GLY A 408 12.37 -1.94 -48.67
C GLY A 408 12.67 -1.00 -49.85
N THR A 409 13.18 -1.57 -50.94
CA THR A 409 13.67 -0.85 -52.13
C THR A 409 12.91 -1.20 -53.41
N VAL A 410 12.12 -2.28 -53.39
CA VAL A 410 11.47 -2.82 -54.60
C VAL A 410 9.96 -3.04 -54.36
N GLY A 411 9.14 -2.59 -55.32
CA GLY A 411 7.71 -2.88 -55.40
C GLY A 411 6.93 -2.45 -54.15
N ARG A 412 6.03 -3.32 -53.66
CA ARG A 412 5.16 -3.05 -52.51
C ARG A 412 5.87 -2.80 -51.18
N PHE A 413 7.17 -3.05 -51.10
CA PHE A 413 7.97 -2.87 -49.88
C PHE A 413 8.69 -1.50 -49.84
N THR A 414 8.69 -0.75 -50.94
CA THR A 414 9.41 0.52 -51.08
C THR A 414 9.11 1.48 -49.92
N GLY A 415 10.14 1.90 -49.21
CA GLY A 415 10.05 2.85 -48.09
C GLY A 415 9.72 2.23 -46.72
N ILE A 416 9.31 0.96 -46.64
CA ILE A 416 9.07 0.28 -45.35
C ILE A 416 10.39 0.12 -44.59
N LYS A 417 10.43 0.57 -43.35
CA LYS A 417 11.51 0.28 -42.39
C LYS A 417 11.22 -1.01 -41.65
N ALA A 418 12.18 -1.92 -41.63
CA ALA A 418 12.05 -3.24 -41.03
C ALA A 418 13.38 -3.70 -40.41
N VAL A 419 13.34 -4.81 -39.68
CA VAL A 419 14.51 -5.52 -39.18
C VAL A 419 14.62 -6.86 -39.91
N ARG A 420 15.79 -7.14 -40.47
CA ARG A 420 16.15 -8.43 -41.08
C ARG A 420 16.94 -9.25 -40.08
N LYS A 421 16.50 -10.48 -39.82
CA LYS A 421 17.31 -11.54 -39.19
C LYS A 421 17.73 -12.53 -40.26
N THR A 422 19.03 -12.75 -40.41
CA THR A 422 19.59 -13.68 -41.40
C THR A 422 20.13 -14.92 -40.69
N ILE A 423 19.72 -16.11 -41.16
CA ILE A 423 20.22 -17.40 -40.72
C ILE A 423 21.04 -17.99 -41.86
N ILE A 424 22.32 -18.28 -41.59
CA ILE A 424 23.23 -18.91 -42.56
C ILE A 424 23.25 -20.41 -42.29
N ILE A 425 23.09 -21.21 -43.33
CA ILE A 425 23.01 -22.67 -43.31
C ILE A 425 24.10 -23.20 -44.23
N THR A 426 25.04 -23.99 -43.72
CA THR A 426 26.19 -24.49 -44.49
C THR A 426 25.92 -25.80 -45.23
N ASN A 427 24.85 -26.53 -44.90
CA ASN A 427 24.42 -27.78 -45.55
C ASN A 427 22.89 -27.78 -45.73
N ALA A 428 22.39 -27.07 -46.75
CA ALA A 428 20.95 -26.84 -46.92
C ALA A 428 20.23 -28.02 -47.60
N THR A 429 19.63 -28.91 -46.81
CA THR A 429 18.78 -29.99 -47.35
C THR A 429 17.33 -29.56 -47.59
N ALA A 430 16.60 -30.28 -48.45
CA ALA A 430 15.18 -29.98 -48.73
C ALA A 430 14.27 -30.08 -47.50
N SER A 431 14.60 -30.92 -46.51
CA SER A 431 13.89 -30.97 -45.22
C SER A 431 14.21 -29.75 -44.34
N THR A 432 15.46 -29.28 -44.31
CA THR A 432 15.84 -28.03 -43.63
C THR A 432 15.08 -26.82 -44.19
N LYS A 433 14.96 -26.69 -45.52
CA LYS A 433 14.18 -25.62 -46.17
C LYS A 433 12.70 -25.64 -45.74
N ARG A 434 12.10 -26.83 -45.57
CA ARG A 434 10.70 -27.00 -45.11
C ARG A 434 10.51 -26.64 -43.63
N LEU A 435 11.44 -27.05 -42.75
CA LEU A 435 11.36 -26.76 -41.31
C LEU A 435 11.36 -25.26 -41.03
N LEU A 436 12.27 -24.51 -41.67
CA LEU A 436 12.37 -23.05 -41.48
C LEU A 436 11.16 -22.29 -42.02
N ALA A 437 10.57 -22.76 -43.12
CA ALA A 437 9.29 -22.23 -43.61
C ALA A 437 8.15 -22.47 -42.60
N GLN A 438 8.12 -23.65 -41.96
CA GLN A 438 7.15 -23.98 -40.92
C GLN A 438 7.33 -23.15 -39.64
N GLU A 439 8.57 -22.93 -39.17
CA GLU A 439 8.84 -22.06 -38.01
C GLU A 439 8.44 -20.60 -38.28
N ALA A 440 8.76 -20.07 -39.46
CA ALA A 440 8.32 -18.73 -39.86
C ALA A 440 6.79 -18.62 -39.95
N LYS A 441 6.10 -19.68 -40.39
CA LYS A 441 4.64 -19.79 -40.38
C LYS A 441 4.10 -19.77 -38.94
N THR A 442 4.70 -20.51 -38.01
CA THR A 442 4.34 -20.46 -36.58
C THR A 442 4.47 -19.04 -36.02
N LEU A 443 5.55 -18.32 -36.33
CA LEU A 443 5.74 -16.92 -35.93
C LEU A 443 4.69 -15.98 -36.54
N TYR A 444 4.21 -16.24 -37.76
CA TYR A 444 3.13 -15.47 -38.38
C TYR A 444 1.77 -15.70 -37.71
N PHE A 445 1.47 -16.93 -37.28
CA PHE A 445 0.19 -17.27 -36.64
C PHE A 445 0.18 -17.02 -35.13
N ALA A 446 1.33 -16.92 -34.46
CA ALA A 446 1.47 -16.55 -33.04
C ALA A 446 1.18 -15.06 -32.76
N ARG A 447 0.17 -14.48 -33.42
CA ARG A 447 -0.32 -13.09 -33.30
C ARG A 447 -1.01 -12.83 -31.94
N HIS A 448 -0.29 -13.00 -30.84
CA HIS A 448 -0.65 -12.32 -29.61
C HIS A 448 -0.12 -10.88 -29.64
N GLN A 449 -0.91 -9.96 -29.10
CA GLN A 449 -0.64 -8.53 -29.12
C GLN A 449 0.67 -8.24 -28.38
N HIS A 450 1.72 -7.79 -29.09
CA HIS A 450 2.41 -6.51 -28.85
C HIS A 450 3.80 -6.31 -29.48
N VAL A 451 4.50 -7.35 -29.95
CA VAL A 451 5.98 -7.21 -30.14
C VAL A 451 6.49 -7.17 -31.59
N VAL A 452 6.05 -8.03 -32.53
CA VAL A 452 6.64 -8.03 -33.90
C VAL A 452 5.67 -8.49 -35.01
N HIS A 453 5.56 -7.72 -36.09
CA HIS A 453 4.84 -8.13 -37.31
C HIS A 453 5.77 -8.71 -38.38
N LEU A 454 5.58 -9.97 -38.76
CA LEU A 454 6.29 -10.57 -39.90
C LEU A 454 5.80 -9.98 -41.24
N VAL A 455 6.73 -9.49 -42.07
CA VAL A 455 6.47 -8.79 -43.34
C VAL A 455 6.78 -9.66 -44.55
N HIS A 456 7.93 -10.33 -44.54
CA HIS A 456 8.42 -11.13 -45.67
C HIS A 456 9.42 -12.19 -45.19
N THR A 457 9.49 -13.31 -45.91
CA THR A 457 10.55 -14.32 -45.73
C THR A 457 11.09 -14.77 -47.07
N TYR A 458 12.41 -14.96 -47.14
CA TYR A 458 13.03 -15.43 -48.36
C TYR A 458 14.28 -16.26 -48.11
N PHE A 459 14.62 -16.99 -49.16
CA PHE A 459 15.78 -17.83 -49.32
C PHE A 459 16.72 -17.19 -50.35
N GLN A 460 18.02 -17.22 -50.07
CA GLN A 460 19.06 -16.80 -51.00
C GLN A 460 20.14 -17.89 -51.03
N GLU A 461 20.51 -18.33 -52.22
CA GLU A 461 21.59 -19.31 -52.41
C GLU A 461 22.95 -18.59 -52.40
N MET A 462 24.00 -19.26 -51.92
CA MET A 462 25.38 -18.76 -51.91
C MET A 462 26.29 -19.73 -52.65
N ASP A 463 27.37 -19.20 -53.24
CA ASP A 463 28.17 -19.89 -54.25
C ASP A 463 28.75 -21.24 -53.78
N ASP A 464 29.12 -21.36 -52.50
CA ASP A 464 29.68 -22.59 -51.89
C ASP A 464 28.67 -23.34 -50.99
N THR A 465 27.70 -24.05 -51.59
CA THR A 465 26.73 -24.98 -50.93
C THR A 465 25.84 -24.42 -49.81
N GLY A 466 26.06 -23.16 -49.44
CA GLY A 466 25.41 -22.49 -48.33
C GLY A 466 24.12 -21.78 -48.74
N MET A 467 23.26 -21.55 -47.76
CA MET A 467 21.99 -20.87 -47.95
C MET A 467 21.75 -19.84 -46.85
N LYS A 468 21.28 -18.65 -47.23
CA LYS A 468 20.72 -17.65 -46.32
C LYS A 468 19.21 -17.81 -46.27
N PHE A 469 18.64 -17.88 -45.07
CA PHE A 469 17.22 -17.66 -44.83
C PHE A 469 17.03 -16.34 -44.10
N ALA A 470 16.23 -15.44 -44.66
CA ALA A 470 16.00 -14.11 -44.12
C ALA A 470 14.55 -13.96 -43.65
N VAL A 471 14.40 -13.42 -42.44
CA VAL A 471 13.11 -13.12 -41.79
C VAL A 471 13.00 -11.61 -41.63
N ILE A 472 12.03 -10.98 -42.30
CA ILE A 472 11.81 -9.53 -42.32
C ILE A 472 10.63 -9.16 -41.44
N MET A 473 10.87 -8.25 -40.51
CA MET A 473 9.94 -7.89 -39.43
C MET A 473 9.72 -6.37 -39.39
N ALA A 474 8.47 -5.91 -39.43
CA ALA A 474 8.15 -4.50 -39.31
C ALA A 474 8.44 -4.00 -37.89
N VAL A 475 8.98 -2.79 -37.80
CA VAL A 475 9.12 -2.07 -36.53
C VAL A 475 7.91 -1.15 -36.41
N SER A 476 7.02 -1.45 -35.45
CA SER A 476 6.05 -0.46 -34.98
C SER A 476 6.81 0.62 -34.22
N PHE A 477 6.73 1.85 -34.71
CA PHE A 477 7.11 3.06 -33.97
C PHE A 477 5.83 3.78 -33.52
#